data_AF-A0A7J3DPF9-F1
#
_entry.id   AF-A0A7J3DPF9-F1
#
_cell.length_a   1.000
_cell.length_b   1.000
_cell.length_c   1.000
_cell.angle_alpha   90.00
_cell.angle_beta   90.00
_cell.angle_gamma   90.00
#
_symmetry.space_group_name_H-M   'P 1'
#
loop_
_entity.id
_entity.type
_entity.pdbx_description
1 polymer ?
#
loop_
_entity_poly.entity_id
_entity_poly.type
_entity_poly.pdbx_seq_one_letter_code
_entity_poly.pdbx_strand_id
1 'polypeptide(L)'
;MRLLTSEPSQAILLYTVYGFLSLLLIENLLFKILILIPFSTIFFLINSKGAFISLIIASMFLIFKLKPKYLIFGSILFTLSLYTFIEFVLPMLIVDIYQFTSFATRFSAFIGSILVLLIYPFGLGLGTYIYFFPKILEQSFNFAQNIFLNAFGVPLSYREISEIIETGINIGAKSGILQSIMLSGWVGLLFWFLLYKNTMNYISKLNIKGIDKIILELLIIFTFIQLLIGSEYTLLYAIWIPIAFAEIKYITSKKENLT
;
A
#
# COMPACT_ATOMS: atom_id res chain seq x y z
N MET A 1 -10.47 -16.88 -6.57
CA MET A 1 -10.05 -15.48 -6.82
C MET A 1 -8.54 -15.28 -7.09
N ARG A 2 -7.74 -16.35 -7.27
CA ARG A 2 -6.41 -16.27 -7.94
C ARG A 2 -6.49 -16.12 -9.47
N LEU A 3 -7.70 -16.08 -10.03
CA LEU A 3 -7.96 -16.16 -11.47
C LEU A 3 -7.65 -14.87 -12.24
N LEU A 4 -7.58 -13.70 -11.57
CA LEU A 4 -7.33 -12.41 -12.23
C LEU A 4 -6.02 -11.73 -11.80
N THR A 5 -5.42 -12.16 -10.68
CA THR A 5 -4.19 -11.57 -10.12
C THR A 5 -3.34 -12.66 -9.49
N SER A 6 -2.03 -12.63 -9.74
CA SER A 6 -1.08 -13.61 -9.22
C SER A 6 -0.90 -13.51 -7.70
N GLU A 7 -1.08 -12.31 -7.12
CA GLU A 7 -0.84 -12.05 -5.70
C GLU A 7 -2.09 -11.58 -4.92
N PRO A 8 -2.31 -12.06 -3.68
CA PRO A 8 -3.42 -11.60 -2.83
C PRO A 8 -3.41 -10.09 -2.54
N SER A 9 -2.22 -9.47 -2.44
CA SER A 9 -2.05 -8.02 -2.24
C SER A 9 -2.43 -7.22 -3.48
N GLN A 10 -2.33 -7.78 -4.67
CA GLN A 10 -2.80 -7.16 -5.89
C GLN A 10 -4.32 -7.26 -6.03
N ALA A 11 -4.88 -8.45 -5.75
CA ALA A 11 -6.32 -8.69 -5.76
C ALA A 11 -7.08 -7.70 -4.87
N ILE A 12 -6.61 -7.54 -3.64
CA ILE A 12 -7.25 -6.69 -2.64
C ILE A 12 -7.13 -5.20 -3.00
N LEU A 13 -6.01 -4.76 -3.58
CA LEU A 13 -5.83 -3.38 -4.02
C LEU A 13 -6.83 -3.03 -5.14
N LEU A 14 -6.97 -3.93 -6.11
CA LEU A 14 -7.96 -3.77 -7.19
C LEU A 14 -9.38 -3.70 -6.61
N TYR A 15 -9.72 -4.66 -5.75
CA TYR A 15 -11.05 -4.77 -5.18
C TYR A 15 -11.41 -3.58 -4.26
N THR A 16 -10.45 -3.09 -3.47
CA THR A 16 -10.61 -1.88 -2.63
C THR A 16 -10.80 -0.62 -3.44
N VAL A 17 -10.03 -0.43 -4.52
CA VAL A 17 -10.21 0.72 -5.42
C VAL A 17 -11.63 0.74 -5.98
N TYR A 18 -12.08 -0.35 -6.59
CA TYR A 18 -13.43 -0.39 -7.17
C TYR A 18 -14.53 -0.37 -6.12
N GLY A 19 -14.34 -1.04 -4.99
CA GLY A 19 -15.28 -1.04 -3.87
C GLY A 19 -15.52 0.37 -3.33
N PHE A 20 -14.47 1.11 -2.97
CA PHE A 20 -14.62 2.47 -2.47
C PHE A 20 -15.14 3.44 -3.53
N LEU A 21 -14.71 3.33 -4.79
CA LEU A 21 -15.26 4.17 -5.87
C LEU A 21 -16.74 3.91 -6.10
N SER A 22 -17.20 2.65 -6.04
CA SER A 22 -18.63 2.33 -6.17
C SER A 22 -19.45 2.93 -5.01
N LEU A 23 -18.92 2.91 -3.78
CA LEU A 23 -19.54 3.56 -2.61
C LEU A 23 -19.62 5.09 -2.74
N LEU A 24 -18.68 5.70 -3.45
CA LEU A 24 -18.66 7.15 -3.72
C LEU A 24 -19.66 7.56 -4.82
N LEU A 25 -19.83 6.73 -5.84
CA LEU A 25 -20.63 7.07 -7.02
C LEU A 25 -22.14 6.83 -6.82
N ILE A 26 -22.51 5.93 -5.92
CA ILE A 26 -23.91 5.60 -5.67
C ILE A 26 -24.46 6.53 -4.59
N GLU A 27 -25.60 7.16 -4.84
CA GLU A 27 -26.24 8.03 -3.85
C GLU A 27 -27.16 7.27 -2.90
N ASN A 28 -27.81 6.20 -3.39
CA ASN A 28 -28.82 5.46 -2.66
C ASN A 28 -28.20 4.58 -1.54
N LEU A 29 -28.65 4.81 -0.30
CA LEU A 29 -28.18 4.13 0.90
C LEU A 29 -28.33 2.61 0.84
N LEU A 30 -29.44 2.10 0.29
CA LEU A 30 -29.70 0.67 0.19
C LEU A 30 -28.66 0.00 -0.71
N PHE A 31 -28.37 0.60 -1.87
CA PHE A 31 -27.34 0.11 -2.77
C PHE A 31 -25.93 0.23 -2.17
N LYS A 32 -25.64 1.29 -1.39
CA LYS A 32 -24.38 1.36 -0.64
C LYS A 32 -24.22 0.19 0.33
N ILE A 33 -25.27 -0.17 1.07
CA ILE A 33 -25.25 -1.33 1.99
C ILE A 33 -25.06 -2.64 1.22
N LEU A 34 -25.81 -2.84 0.12
CA LEU A 34 -25.70 -4.02 -0.73
C LEU A 34 -24.32 -4.19 -1.37
N ILE A 35 -23.55 -3.11 -1.53
CA ILE A 35 -22.17 -3.16 -2.00
C ILE A 35 -21.20 -3.40 -0.85
N LEU A 36 -21.43 -2.77 0.31
CA LEU A 36 -20.53 -2.86 1.45
C LEU A 36 -20.45 -4.28 2.02
N ILE A 37 -21.56 -5.03 2.01
CA ILE A 37 -21.59 -6.42 2.46
C ILE A 37 -20.67 -7.32 1.61
N PRO A 38 -20.86 -7.48 0.28
CA PRO A 38 -19.96 -8.28 -0.55
C PRO A 38 -18.54 -7.70 -0.58
N PHE A 39 -18.42 -6.37 -0.48
CA PHE A 39 -17.11 -5.73 -0.38
C PHE A 39 -16.33 -6.20 0.86
N SER A 40 -16.96 -6.13 2.03
CA SER A 40 -16.33 -6.56 3.27
C SER A 40 -16.02 -8.06 3.26
N THR A 41 -16.94 -8.91 2.82
CA THR A 41 -16.72 -10.37 2.78
C THR A 41 -15.57 -10.75 1.85
N ILE A 42 -15.52 -10.20 0.63
CA ILE A 42 -14.43 -10.47 -0.30
C ILE A 42 -13.10 -9.94 0.24
N PHE A 43 -13.10 -8.78 0.91
CA PHE A 43 -11.90 -8.24 1.55
C PHE A 43 -11.31 -9.23 2.57
N PHE A 44 -12.15 -9.81 3.43
CA PHE A 44 -11.73 -10.84 4.39
C PHE A 44 -11.29 -12.14 3.72
N LEU A 45 -12.03 -12.60 2.69
CA LEU A 45 -11.74 -13.86 1.99
C LEU A 45 -10.40 -13.84 1.24
N ILE A 46 -9.97 -12.68 0.71
CA ILE A 46 -8.67 -12.55 0.05
C ILE A 46 -7.51 -12.69 1.06
N ASN A 47 -7.76 -12.36 2.34
CA ASN A 47 -6.86 -12.58 3.46
C ASN A 47 -5.43 -12.01 3.28
N SER A 48 -5.34 -10.78 2.77
CA SER A 48 -4.04 -10.14 2.49
C SER A 48 -3.51 -9.36 3.68
N LYS A 49 -2.44 -9.86 4.32
CA LYS A 49 -1.75 -9.23 5.46
C LYS A 49 -1.43 -7.75 5.23
N GLY A 50 -0.86 -7.44 4.06
CA GLY A 50 -0.50 -6.06 3.70
C GLY A 50 -1.70 -5.13 3.64
N ALA A 51 -2.85 -5.62 3.19
CA ALA A 51 -4.08 -4.83 3.10
C ALA A 51 -4.71 -4.54 4.46
N PHE A 52 -4.66 -5.49 5.40
CA PHE A 52 -5.11 -5.23 6.75
C PHE A 52 -4.22 -4.19 7.44
N ILE A 53 -2.89 -4.32 7.32
CA ILE A 53 -1.94 -3.34 7.86
C ILE A 53 -2.20 -1.95 7.25
N SER A 54 -2.36 -1.86 5.92
CA SER A 54 -2.62 -0.58 5.27
C SER A 54 -3.97 0.02 5.66
N LEU A 55 -5.00 -0.80 5.89
CA LEU A 55 -6.29 -0.34 6.39
C LEU A 55 -6.20 0.23 7.81
N ILE A 56 -5.43 -0.40 8.71
CA ILE A 56 -5.19 0.11 10.07
C ILE A 56 -4.43 1.43 10.03
N ILE A 57 -3.32 1.49 9.27
CA ILE A 57 -2.51 2.71 9.20
C ILE A 57 -3.33 3.84 8.56
N ALA A 58 -4.13 3.54 7.53
CA ALA A 58 -5.02 4.52 6.90
C ALA A 58 -6.10 5.02 7.86
N SER A 59 -6.73 4.12 8.63
CA SER A 59 -7.76 4.50 9.60
C SER A 59 -7.18 5.33 10.76
N MET A 60 -6.00 4.97 11.26
CA MET A 60 -5.25 5.76 12.25
C MET A 60 -4.97 7.17 11.75
N PHE A 61 -4.42 7.29 10.53
CA PHE A 61 -4.10 8.59 9.95
C PHE A 61 -5.34 9.49 9.82
N LEU A 62 -6.49 8.90 9.46
CA LEU A 62 -7.75 9.64 9.41
C LEU A 62 -8.20 10.10 10.79
N ILE A 63 -8.13 9.27 11.83
CA ILE A 63 -8.52 9.67 13.20
C ILE A 63 -7.81 10.95 13.62
N PHE A 64 -6.50 11.05 13.39
CA PHE A 64 -5.72 12.24 13.74
C PHE A 64 -6.15 13.51 13.00
N LYS A 65 -6.82 13.38 11.85
CA LYS A 65 -7.26 14.50 11.01
C LYS A 65 -8.75 14.84 11.20
N LEU A 66 -9.54 13.93 11.76
CA LEU A 66 -11.00 14.09 11.83
C LEU A 66 -11.42 15.15 12.86
N LYS A 67 -12.43 15.93 12.49
CA LYS A 67 -13.16 16.82 13.42
C LYS A 67 -13.81 15.98 14.53
N PRO A 68 -14.03 16.53 15.75
CA PRO A 68 -14.54 15.77 16.88
C PRO A 68 -15.85 15.02 16.61
N LYS A 69 -16.75 15.59 15.80
CA LYS A 69 -18.00 14.94 15.39
C LYS A 69 -17.85 13.64 14.59
N TYR A 70 -16.69 13.38 14.00
CA TYR A 70 -16.40 12.17 13.23
C TYR A 70 -15.42 11.23 13.95
N LEU A 71 -14.92 11.60 15.14
CA LEU A 71 -14.00 10.77 15.93
C LEU A 71 -14.64 9.43 16.30
N ILE A 72 -15.94 9.41 16.60
CA ILE A 72 -16.67 8.17 16.93
C ILE A 72 -16.65 7.20 15.74
N PHE A 73 -16.87 7.70 14.52
CA PHE A 73 -16.83 6.84 13.34
C PHE A 73 -15.42 6.34 13.03
N GLY A 74 -14.42 7.22 13.14
CA GLY A 74 -13.01 6.85 13.00
C GLY A 74 -12.58 5.81 14.02
N SER A 75 -12.97 5.97 15.30
CA SER A 75 -12.62 5.03 16.36
C SER A 75 -13.28 3.66 16.18
N ILE A 76 -14.53 3.60 15.72
CA ILE A 76 -15.21 2.34 15.36
C ILE A 76 -14.47 1.63 14.23
N LEU A 77 -14.09 2.35 13.17
CA LEU A 77 -13.31 1.77 12.08
C LEU A 77 -11.96 1.24 12.55
N PHE A 78 -11.30 1.99 13.44
CA PHE A 78 -10.01 1.58 13.99
C PHE A 78 -10.13 0.36 14.90
N THR A 79 -11.11 0.30 15.80
CA THR A 79 -11.32 -0.87 16.66
C THR A 79 -11.65 -2.12 15.85
N LEU A 80 -12.49 -2.01 14.81
CA LEU A 80 -12.76 -3.11 13.89
C LEU A 80 -11.49 -3.54 13.15
N SER A 81 -10.68 -2.59 12.69
CA SER A 81 -9.41 -2.89 12.01
C SER A 81 -8.38 -3.54 12.95
N LEU A 82 -8.33 -3.15 14.22
CA LEU A 82 -7.45 -3.75 15.23
C LEU A 82 -7.91 -5.14 15.61
N TYR A 83 -9.20 -5.35 15.84
CA TYR A 83 -9.76 -6.66 16.16
C TYR A 83 -9.42 -7.66 15.05
N THR A 84 -9.67 -7.26 13.80
CA THR A 84 -9.38 -8.12 12.64
C THR A 84 -7.88 -8.37 12.47
N PHE A 85 -7.03 -7.41 12.81
CA PHE A 85 -5.59 -7.60 12.84
C PHE A 85 -5.15 -8.64 13.88
N ILE A 86 -5.63 -8.51 15.12
CA ILE A 86 -5.24 -9.40 16.22
C ILE A 86 -5.72 -10.83 15.94
N GLU A 87 -6.94 -10.99 15.46
CA GLU A 87 -7.55 -12.32 15.31
C GLU A 87 -7.04 -13.07 14.06
N PHE A 88 -6.85 -12.36 12.95
CA PHE A 88 -6.53 -12.99 11.67
C PHE A 88 -5.08 -12.76 11.23
N VAL A 89 -4.56 -11.54 11.37
CA VAL A 89 -3.26 -11.17 10.78
C VAL A 89 -2.11 -11.52 11.70
N LEU A 90 -2.25 -11.29 13.00
CA LEU A 90 -1.18 -11.50 13.97
C LEU A 90 -0.79 -13.00 14.05
N PRO A 91 -1.71 -13.98 14.09
CA PRO A 91 -1.35 -15.39 14.05
C PRO A 91 -0.65 -15.78 12.75
N MET A 92 -1.10 -15.25 11.60
CA MET A 92 -0.43 -15.48 10.32
C MET A 92 0.97 -14.87 10.30
N LEU A 93 1.15 -13.65 10.81
CA LEU A 93 2.46 -13.00 10.91
C LEU A 93 3.39 -13.79 11.82
N ILE A 94 2.89 -14.34 12.93
CA ILE A 94 3.68 -15.22 13.80
C ILE A 94 4.11 -16.46 13.03
N VAL A 95 3.19 -17.13 12.33
CA VAL A 95 3.52 -18.30 11.49
C VAL A 95 4.51 -17.91 10.39
N ASP A 96 4.41 -16.75 9.76
CA ASP A 96 5.38 -16.26 8.77
C ASP A 96 6.73 -15.85 9.37
N ILE A 97 6.74 -15.40 10.62
CA ILE A 97 7.98 -15.19 11.38
C ILE A 97 8.59 -16.55 11.75
N TYR A 98 7.84 -17.66 11.75
CA TYR A 98 8.40 -19.00 11.98
C TYR A 98 8.61 -19.82 10.69
N GLN A 99 7.90 -19.52 9.61
CA GLN A 99 7.86 -20.26 8.33
C GLN A 99 8.30 -19.42 7.10
N PHE A 100 8.53 -18.13 7.29
CA PHE A 100 9.76 -17.45 6.84
C PHE A 100 10.01 -17.32 5.33
N THR A 101 9.14 -16.59 4.62
CA THR A 101 9.48 -16.10 3.27
C THR A 101 9.23 -14.60 3.11
N SER A 102 7.99 -14.17 2.86
CA SER A 102 7.69 -12.82 2.31
C SER A 102 8.10 -11.61 3.16
N PHE A 103 8.16 -11.71 4.50
CA PHE A 103 8.47 -10.57 5.36
C PHE A 103 9.94 -10.15 5.24
N ALA A 104 10.87 -11.11 5.30
CA ALA A 104 12.30 -10.84 5.22
C ALA A 104 12.67 -10.14 3.90
N THR A 105 12.08 -10.61 2.79
CA THR A 105 12.28 -10.02 1.46
C THR A 105 11.78 -8.58 1.38
N ARG A 106 10.58 -8.29 1.89
CA ARG A 106 10.01 -6.92 1.87
C ARG A 106 10.77 -5.96 2.80
N PHE A 107 11.16 -6.43 3.98
CA PHE A 107 11.92 -5.62 4.92
C PHE A 107 13.33 -5.32 4.41
N SER A 108 13.99 -6.33 3.82
CA SER A 108 15.28 -6.15 3.15
C SER A 108 15.16 -5.21 1.96
N ALA A 109 14.12 -5.35 1.13
CA ALA A 109 13.84 -4.43 0.03
C ALA A 109 13.61 -2.98 0.51
N PHE A 110 12.94 -2.77 1.63
CA PHE A 110 12.80 -1.43 2.23
C PHE A 110 14.17 -0.82 2.56
N ILE A 111 15.03 -1.57 3.26
CA ILE A 111 16.41 -1.14 3.55
C ILE A 111 17.21 -0.93 2.26
N GLY A 112 17.07 -1.84 1.29
CA GLY A 112 17.71 -1.77 -0.02
C GLY A 112 17.34 -0.51 -0.79
N SER A 113 16.09 -0.04 -0.71
CA SER A 113 15.68 1.21 -1.34
C SER A 113 16.42 2.43 -0.76
N ILE A 114 16.69 2.42 0.55
CA ILE A 114 17.47 3.47 1.24
C ILE A 114 18.93 3.39 0.78
N LEU A 115 19.51 2.19 0.71
CA LEU A 115 20.87 1.99 0.20
C LEU A 115 21.01 2.48 -1.25
N VAL A 116 20.01 2.20 -2.11
CA VAL A 116 20.00 2.72 -3.49
C VAL A 116 20.01 4.24 -3.50
N LEU A 117 19.20 4.92 -2.68
CA LEU A 117 19.19 6.38 -2.65
C LEU A 117 20.55 6.99 -2.27
N LEU A 118 21.33 6.29 -1.44
CA LEU A 118 22.66 6.72 -1.00
C LEU A 118 23.75 6.41 -2.03
N ILE A 119 23.73 5.22 -2.63
CA ILE A 119 24.81 4.72 -3.50
C ILE A 119 24.56 5.09 -4.96
N TYR A 120 23.30 5.04 -5.41
CA TYR A 120 22.85 5.29 -6.78
C TYR A 120 21.72 6.34 -6.77
N PRO A 121 22.04 7.65 -6.67
CA PRO A 121 21.03 8.68 -6.48
C PRO A 121 20.00 8.79 -7.62
N PHE A 122 20.34 8.33 -8.82
CA PHE A 122 19.44 8.25 -9.98
C PHE A 122 18.77 6.88 -10.13
N GLY A 123 18.95 5.99 -9.15
CA GLY A 123 18.47 4.62 -9.18
C GLY A 123 19.36 3.69 -10.00
N LEU A 124 18.96 2.43 -10.03
CA LEU A 124 19.69 1.37 -10.72
C LEU A 124 19.37 1.32 -12.21
N GLY A 125 18.28 1.92 -12.68
CA GLY A 125 17.80 1.81 -14.06
C GLY A 125 17.32 0.40 -14.44
N LEU A 126 16.42 0.29 -15.41
CA LEU A 126 15.80 -0.99 -15.78
C LEU A 126 16.80 -2.05 -16.27
N GLY A 127 17.80 -1.65 -17.07
CA GLY A 127 18.77 -2.59 -17.66
C GLY A 127 19.77 -3.15 -16.65
N THR A 128 20.25 -2.31 -15.76
CA THR A 128 21.29 -2.64 -14.76
C THR A 128 20.71 -3.18 -13.45
N TYR A 129 19.39 -3.01 -13.23
CA TYR A 129 18.67 -3.53 -12.05
C TYR A 129 18.89 -5.02 -11.83
N ILE A 130 18.75 -5.84 -12.89
CA ILE A 130 18.87 -7.31 -12.79
C ILE A 130 20.25 -7.73 -12.26
N TYR A 131 21.30 -6.96 -12.60
CA TYR A 131 22.67 -7.26 -12.19
C TYR A 131 23.01 -6.74 -10.79
N PHE A 132 22.61 -5.51 -10.46
CA PHE A 132 22.99 -4.87 -9.19
C PHE A 132 22.03 -5.16 -8.04
N PHE A 133 20.74 -5.39 -8.32
CA PHE A 133 19.75 -5.59 -7.28
C PHE A 133 20.04 -6.81 -6.39
N PRO A 134 20.45 -7.99 -6.90
CA PRO A 134 20.79 -9.13 -6.04
C PRO A 134 21.86 -8.80 -5.00
N LYS A 135 22.92 -8.08 -5.40
CA LYS A 135 24.00 -7.65 -4.49
C LYS A 135 23.51 -6.69 -3.41
N ILE A 136 22.65 -5.74 -3.80
CA ILE A 136 22.06 -4.78 -2.86
C ILE A 136 21.09 -5.47 -1.92
N LEU A 137 20.33 -6.45 -2.42
CA LEU A 137 19.39 -7.24 -1.64
C LEU A 137 20.14 -8.04 -0.56
N GLU A 138 21.24 -8.70 -0.91
CA GLU A 138 22.10 -9.42 0.04
C GLU A 138 22.66 -8.49 1.14
N GLN A 139 23.20 -7.33 0.75
CA GLN A 139 23.69 -6.32 1.71
C GLN A 139 22.58 -5.82 2.62
N SER A 140 21.41 -5.53 2.06
CA SER A 140 20.24 -5.07 2.80
C SER A 140 19.71 -6.13 3.76
N PHE A 141 19.79 -7.40 3.38
CA PHE A 141 19.41 -8.53 4.24
C PHE A 141 20.32 -8.65 5.45
N ASN A 142 21.64 -8.59 5.27
CA ASN A 142 22.58 -8.67 6.39
C ASN A 142 22.34 -7.54 7.40
N PHE A 143 22.04 -6.34 6.90
CA PHE A 143 21.68 -5.21 7.77
C PHE A 143 20.33 -5.45 8.47
N ALA A 144 19.32 -5.92 7.74
CA ALA A 144 18.01 -6.27 8.26
C ALA A 144 18.09 -7.33 9.36
N GLN A 145 18.89 -8.37 9.13
CA GLN A 145 19.11 -9.49 10.03
C GLN A 145 19.74 -9.02 11.35
N ASN A 146 20.76 -8.17 11.29
CA ASN A 146 21.38 -7.61 12.48
C ASN A 146 20.40 -6.77 13.31
N ILE A 147 19.58 -5.94 12.67
CA ILE A 147 18.53 -5.17 13.36
C ILE A 147 17.53 -6.10 14.04
N PHE A 148 17.05 -7.12 13.32
CA PHE A 148 15.99 -8.01 13.82
C PHE A 148 16.49 -8.92 14.94
N LEU A 149 17.71 -9.46 14.81
CA LEU A 149 18.36 -10.23 15.87
C LEU A 149 18.56 -9.41 17.15
N ASN A 150 19.03 -8.17 17.02
CA ASN A 150 19.26 -7.32 18.20
C ASN A 150 17.96 -6.86 18.86
N ALA A 151 16.90 -6.61 18.08
CA ALA A 151 15.63 -6.12 18.61
C ALA A 151 14.72 -7.22 19.17
N PHE A 152 14.69 -8.39 18.53
CA PHE A 152 13.72 -9.44 18.83
C PHE A 152 14.35 -10.79 19.18
N GLY A 153 15.67 -10.97 19.03
CA GLY A 153 16.35 -12.23 19.29
C GLY A 153 16.04 -13.35 18.30
N VAL A 154 15.41 -13.03 17.16
CA VAL A 154 14.97 -14.01 16.16
C VAL A 154 15.67 -13.73 14.82
N PRO A 155 16.30 -14.73 14.17
CA PRO A 155 16.95 -14.53 12.87
C PRO A 155 15.91 -14.37 11.75
N LEU A 156 16.18 -13.53 10.76
CA LEU A 156 15.39 -13.51 9.53
C LEU A 156 15.74 -14.71 8.64
N SER A 157 14.76 -15.23 7.91
CA SER A 157 15.00 -16.29 6.92
C SER A 157 15.65 -15.75 5.66
N TYR A 158 16.69 -16.46 5.23
CA TYR A 158 17.41 -16.18 4.01
C TYR A 158 16.83 -16.88 2.77
N ARG A 159 15.86 -17.81 2.94
CA ARG A 159 15.45 -18.75 1.87
C ARG A 159 14.94 -18.07 0.61
N GLU A 160 14.02 -17.11 0.74
CA GLU A 160 13.46 -16.41 -0.42
C GLU A 160 14.49 -15.47 -1.06
N ILE A 161 15.41 -14.94 -0.27
CA ILE A 161 16.45 -14.03 -0.75
C ILE A 161 17.53 -14.79 -1.51
N SER A 162 17.98 -15.94 -1.00
CA SER A 162 18.87 -16.83 -1.73
C SER A 162 18.24 -17.34 -3.03
N GLU A 163 16.96 -17.72 -3.01
CA GLU A 163 16.23 -18.10 -4.23
C GLU A 163 16.24 -16.96 -5.27
N ILE A 164 15.99 -15.71 -4.87
CA ILE A 164 16.03 -14.55 -5.77
C ILE A 164 17.45 -14.34 -6.33
N ILE A 165 18.48 -14.43 -5.48
CA ILE A 165 19.88 -14.20 -5.87
C ILE A 165 20.38 -15.29 -6.82
N GLU A 166 20.08 -16.56 -6.53
CA GLU A 166 20.59 -17.72 -7.28
C GLU A 166 19.84 -17.93 -8.60
N THR A 167 18.51 -17.78 -8.60
CA THR A 167 17.68 -18.08 -9.78
C THR A 167 17.43 -16.85 -10.66
N GLY A 168 17.53 -15.64 -10.10
CA GLY A 168 17.11 -14.42 -10.78
C GLY A 168 15.61 -14.37 -11.09
N ILE A 169 14.79 -15.23 -10.48
CA ILE A 169 13.34 -15.26 -10.64
C ILE A 169 12.72 -14.37 -9.55
N ASN A 170 11.66 -13.63 -9.90
CA ASN A 170 10.95 -12.69 -9.01
C ASN A 170 11.84 -11.56 -8.45
N ILE A 171 12.80 -11.07 -9.26
CA ILE A 171 13.63 -9.90 -8.92
C ILE A 171 12.74 -8.65 -8.81
N GLY A 172 12.42 -8.27 -7.59
CA GLY A 172 11.55 -7.12 -7.30
C GLY A 172 11.50 -6.78 -5.82
N ALA A 173 11.27 -5.51 -5.51
CA ALA A 173 11.08 -5.00 -4.15
C ALA A 173 9.75 -5.49 -3.51
N LYS A 174 8.88 -6.12 -4.30
CA LYS A 174 7.51 -6.54 -3.92
C LYS A 174 6.65 -5.41 -3.34
N SER A 175 7.02 -4.17 -3.65
CA SER A 175 6.37 -2.93 -3.26
C SER A 175 6.55 -1.93 -4.40
N GLY A 176 5.45 -1.31 -4.80
CA GLY A 176 5.43 -0.37 -5.91
C GLY A 176 6.35 0.83 -5.71
N ILE A 177 6.15 1.60 -4.64
CA ILE A 177 6.95 2.82 -4.42
C ILE A 177 8.42 2.49 -4.20
N LEU A 178 8.73 1.44 -3.44
CA LEU A 178 10.12 1.00 -3.23
C LEU A 178 10.76 0.54 -4.53
N GLN A 179 10.04 -0.20 -5.39
CA GLN A 179 10.52 -0.58 -6.72
C GLN A 179 10.84 0.65 -7.58
N SER A 180 9.97 1.66 -7.57
CA SER A 180 10.21 2.92 -8.28
C SER A 180 11.45 3.65 -7.77
N ILE A 181 11.65 3.70 -6.45
CA ILE A 181 12.86 4.26 -5.84
C ILE A 181 14.10 3.46 -6.24
N MET A 182 14.03 2.13 -6.25
CA MET A 182 15.18 1.32 -6.67
C MET A 182 15.56 1.56 -8.13
N LEU A 183 14.57 1.76 -9.00
CA LEU A 183 14.80 1.97 -10.43
C LEU A 183 15.23 3.40 -10.77
N SER A 184 14.70 4.41 -10.09
CA SER A 184 14.84 5.83 -10.46
C SER A 184 15.38 6.74 -9.35
N GLY A 185 15.76 6.17 -8.20
CA GLY A 185 16.39 6.88 -7.09
C GLY A 185 15.55 8.01 -6.53
N TRP A 186 16.19 9.16 -6.31
CA TRP A 186 15.54 10.37 -5.77
C TRP A 186 14.42 10.88 -6.66
N VAL A 187 14.51 10.70 -7.98
CA VAL A 187 13.46 11.10 -8.92
C VAL A 187 12.18 10.31 -8.64
N GLY A 188 12.27 8.99 -8.43
CA GLY A 188 11.14 8.16 -8.05
C GLY A 188 10.52 8.57 -6.72
N LEU A 189 11.35 8.81 -5.70
CA LEU A 189 10.89 9.28 -4.39
C LEU A 189 10.13 10.60 -4.50
N LEU A 190 10.71 11.58 -5.20
CA LEU A 190 10.11 12.90 -5.41
C LEU A 190 8.80 12.80 -6.20
N PHE A 191 8.76 11.97 -7.25
CA PHE A 191 7.56 11.74 -8.04
C PHE A 191 6.40 11.26 -7.16
N TRP A 192 6.61 10.18 -6.39
CA TRP A 192 5.56 9.64 -5.53
C TRP A 192 5.14 10.59 -4.41
N PHE A 193 6.10 11.32 -3.82
CA PHE A 193 5.80 12.34 -2.82
C PHE A 193 4.94 13.48 -3.39
N LEU A 194 5.32 14.02 -4.56
CA LEU A 194 4.56 15.08 -5.22
C LEU A 194 3.18 14.60 -5.66
N LEU A 195 3.08 13.39 -6.19
CA LEU A 195 1.81 12.77 -6.59
C LEU A 195 0.86 12.65 -5.39
N TYR A 196 1.35 12.10 -4.26
CA TYR A 196 0.58 12.02 -3.02
C TYR A 196 0.12 13.40 -2.55
N LYS A 197 1.07 14.34 -2.42
CA LYS A 197 0.82 15.70 -1.92
C LYS A 197 -0.21 16.42 -2.78
N ASN A 198 -0.07 16.34 -4.11
CA ASN A 198 -0.99 16.99 -5.04
C ASN A 198 -2.38 16.38 -4.97
N THR A 199 -2.48 15.04 -4.94
CA THR A 199 -3.77 14.34 -4.84
C THR A 199 -4.51 14.70 -3.54
N MET A 200 -3.80 14.71 -2.41
CA MET A 200 -4.39 15.12 -1.13
C MET A 200 -4.80 16.60 -1.13
N ASN A 201 -4.04 17.47 -1.80
CA ASN A 201 -4.40 18.88 -1.99
C ASN A 201 -5.64 19.07 -2.89
N TYR A 202 -5.83 18.23 -3.90
CA TYR A 202 -7.06 18.23 -4.70
C TYR A 202 -8.24 17.89 -3.80
N ILE A 203 -8.16 16.81 -3.03
CA ILE A 203 -9.24 16.36 -2.14
C ILE A 203 -9.56 17.40 -1.05
N SER A 204 -8.55 18.06 -0.48
CA SER A 204 -8.78 19.06 0.55
C SER A 204 -9.60 20.25 0.03
N LYS A 205 -9.38 20.65 -1.23
CA LYS A 205 -10.07 21.76 -1.92
C LYS A 205 -11.42 21.39 -2.53
N LEU A 206 -11.72 20.09 -2.66
CA LEU A 206 -13.02 19.65 -3.17
C LEU A 206 -14.16 20.07 -2.23
N ASN A 207 -15.23 20.60 -2.82
CA ASN A 207 -16.49 20.93 -2.13
C ASN A 207 -17.37 19.68 -1.91
N ILE A 208 -16.77 18.59 -1.44
CA ILE A 208 -17.45 17.34 -1.10
C ILE A 208 -17.67 17.33 0.42
N LYS A 209 -18.91 17.10 0.85
CA LYS A 209 -19.29 17.14 2.28
C LYS A 209 -19.34 15.73 2.88
N GLY A 210 -19.00 15.66 4.18
CA GLY A 210 -19.31 14.50 5.01
C GLY A 210 -18.51 13.24 4.67
N ILE A 211 -19.24 12.12 4.54
CA ILE A 211 -18.69 10.76 4.48
C ILE A 211 -17.94 10.50 3.17
N ASP A 212 -18.40 11.06 2.05
CA ASP A 212 -17.76 10.80 0.74
C ASP A 212 -16.34 11.38 0.68
N LYS A 213 -16.09 12.52 1.34
CA LYS A 213 -14.72 13.05 1.48
C LYS A 213 -13.83 12.11 2.29
N ILE A 214 -14.36 11.54 3.37
CA ILE A 214 -13.64 10.58 4.22
C ILE A 214 -13.31 9.31 3.44
N ILE A 215 -14.26 8.78 2.66
CA ILE A 215 -14.05 7.59 1.82
C ILE A 215 -12.95 7.85 0.79
N LEU A 216 -12.96 9.01 0.13
CA LEU A 216 -11.96 9.34 -0.88
C LEU A 216 -10.55 9.52 -0.27
N GLU A 217 -10.45 10.18 0.89
CA GLU A 217 -9.18 10.28 1.62
C GLU A 217 -8.68 8.91 2.08
N LEU A 218 -9.56 8.06 2.64
CA LEU A 218 -9.24 6.68 3.03
C LEU A 218 -8.69 5.90 1.85
N LEU A 219 -9.36 5.97 0.69
CA LEU A 219 -8.97 5.26 -0.52
C LEU A 219 -7.57 5.67 -1.01
N ILE A 220 -7.28 6.97 -1.03
CA ILE A 220 -5.94 7.45 -1.44
C ILE A 220 -4.88 7.02 -0.42
N ILE A 221 -5.10 7.24 0.87
CA ILE A 221 -4.12 6.88 1.90
C ILE A 221 -3.86 5.37 1.88
N PHE A 222 -4.92 4.56 1.81
CA PHE A 222 -4.83 3.11 1.68
C PHE A 222 -4.00 2.71 0.45
N THR A 223 -4.29 3.29 -0.72
CA THR A 223 -3.58 2.98 -1.97
C THR A 223 -2.08 3.27 -1.84
N PHE A 224 -1.70 4.43 -1.30
CA PHE A 224 -0.28 4.80 -1.14
C PHE A 224 0.44 3.94 -0.11
N ILE A 225 -0.19 3.63 1.03
CA ILE A 225 0.40 2.71 2.02
C ILE A 225 0.55 1.33 1.42
N GLN A 226 -0.46 0.82 0.72
CA GLN A 226 -0.40 -0.48 0.07
C GLN A 226 0.73 -0.54 -0.96
N LEU A 227 0.99 0.54 -1.69
CA LEU A 227 2.15 0.62 -2.59
C LEU A 227 3.49 0.68 -1.87
N LEU A 228 3.55 1.17 -0.62
CA LEU A 228 4.77 1.15 0.20
C LEU A 228 5.09 -0.22 0.79
N ILE A 229 4.08 -1.00 1.20
CA ILE A 229 4.31 -2.21 2.02
C ILE A 229 3.82 -3.52 1.40
N GLY A 230 2.92 -3.43 0.42
CA GLY A 230 1.99 -4.52 0.12
C GLY A 230 2.00 -5.00 -1.32
N SER A 231 1.97 -4.07 -2.28
CA SER A 231 1.65 -4.35 -3.67
C SER A 231 2.59 -3.63 -4.62
N GLU A 232 2.99 -4.34 -5.67
CA GLU A 232 3.67 -3.78 -6.83
C GLU A 232 2.65 -3.16 -7.81
N TYR A 233 3.00 -2.06 -8.49
CA TYR A 233 2.08 -1.38 -9.42
C TYR A 233 2.33 -1.69 -10.89
N THR A 234 3.44 -2.35 -11.24
CA THR A 234 3.87 -2.61 -12.63
C THR A 234 2.83 -3.36 -13.43
N LEU A 235 1.97 -4.14 -12.77
CA LEU A 235 0.88 -4.91 -13.38
C LEU A 235 -0.53 -4.36 -13.08
N LEU A 236 -0.64 -3.23 -12.36
CA LEU A 236 -1.92 -2.73 -11.85
C LEU A 236 -2.17 -1.27 -12.24
N TYR A 237 -2.97 -1.05 -13.29
CA TYR A 237 -3.46 0.28 -13.65
C TYR A 237 -4.52 0.83 -12.67
N ALA A 238 -5.09 -0.03 -11.82
CA ALA A 238 -6.15 0.34 -10.88
C ALA A 238 -5.71 1.46 -9.92
N ILE A 239 -4.42 1.58 -9.61
CA ILE A 239 -3.90 2.61 -8.70
C ILE A 239 -4.04 4.03 -9.25
N TRP A 240 -4.12 4.18 -10.57
CA TRP A 240 -4.26 5.49 -11.22
C TRP A 240 -5.69 5.99 -11.16
N ILE A 241 -6.68 5.09 -11.06
CA ILE A 241 -8.10 5.43 -11.07
C ILE A 241 -8.48 6.39 -9.91
N PRO A 242 -8.16 6.11 -8.64
CA PRO A 242 -8.56 7.01 -7.55
C PRO A 242 -7.83 8.37 -7.63
N ILE A 243 -6.60 8.39 -8.14
CA ILE A 243 -5.81 9.61 -8.35
C ILE A 243 -6.45 10.46 -9.44
N ALA A 244 -6.71 9.87 -10.61
CA ALA A 244 -7.36 10.53 -11.74
C ALA A 244 -8.78 11.00 -11.38
N PHE A 245 -9.53 10.21 -10.62
CA PHE A 245 -10.86 10.58 -10.13
C PHE A 245 -10.81 11.85 -9.26
N ALA A 246 -9.88 11.92 -8.30
CA ALA A 246 -9.71 13.09 -7.45
C ALA A 246 -9.30 14.34 -8.25
N GLU A 247 -8.41 14.18 -9.22
CA GLU A 247 -7.96 15.27 -10.09
C GLU A 247 -9.09 15.78 -11.00
N ILE A 248 -9.82 14.89 -11.68
CA ILE A 248 -10.93 15.26 -12.56
C ILE A 248 -12.01 16.00 -11.76
N LYS A 249 -12.43 15.46 -10.60
CA LYS A 249 -13.39 16.15 -9.73
C LYS A 249 -12.93 17.53 -9.31
N TYR A 250 -11.63 17.70 -9.07
CA TYR A 250 -11.07 19.00 -8.69
C TYR A 250 -11.14 19.98 -9.87
N ILE A 251 -10.71 19.57 -11.06
CA ILE A 251 -10.76 20.38 -12.27
C ILE A 251 -12.19 20.78 -12.62
N THR A 252 -13.16 19.86 -12.54
CA THR A 252 -14.57 20.16 -12.84
C THR A 252 -15.14 21.17 -11.84
N SER A 253 -14.90 20.97 -10.54
CA SER A 253 -15.37 21.90 -9.50
C SER A 253 -14.79 23.32 -9.66
N LYS A 254 -13.55 23.42 -10.16
CA LYS A 254 -12.92 24.72 -10.42
C LYS A 254 -13.54 25.44 -11.61
N LYS A 255 -13.94 24.70 -12.66
CA LYS A 255 -14.62 25.27 -13.84
C LYS A 255 -16.01 25.81 -13.48
N GLU A 256 -16.78 25.07 -12.69
CA GLU A 256 -18.13 25.47 -12.25
C GLU A 256 -18.12 26.74 -11.38
N ASN A 257 -17.06 27.00 -10.63
CA ASN A 257 -16.92 28.23 -9.83
C ASN A 257 -16.48 29.47 -10.64
N LEU A 258 -16.09 29.30 -11.91
CA LEU A 258 -15.66 30.38 -12.81
C LEU A 258 -16.76 30.82 -13.80
N THR A 259 -17.85 30.05 -13.88
CA THR A 259 -19.05 30.32 -14.70
C THR A 259 -20.18 30.83 -13.83
#